data_AF-A0A8S1AV05-F1
#
_entry.id   AF-A0A8S1AV05-F1
#
_cell.length_a   1.000
_cell.length_b   1.000
_cell.length_c   1.000
_cell.angle_alpha   90.00
_cell.angle_beta   90.00
_cell.angle_gamma   90.00
#
_symmetry.space_group_name_H-M   'P 1'
#
loop_
_entity.id
_entity.type
_entity.pdbx_description
1 polymer ?
#
loop_
_entity_poly.entity_id
_entity_poly.type
_entity_poly.pdbx_seq_one_letter_code
_entity_poly.pdbx_strand_id
1 'polypeptide(L)'
;MVQIQVTEGILQGEEVQNDYGGSFYSFKGIPYAQPPVGDLRFKSPQPPQPWTGVRDATKFGPASYQPNFFGSDHQPQNMGEDCLYLNVYTPEINPKSLLPVMFFIHGGGFLTGSGNDDFYGPEFLLWTNFAKFGNPTPTIDENIEVEWKPFTLEKQEYMDIGAALKMDSAPEREELELWESIFKQYLPKYTV
;
A
#
# COMPACT_ATOMS: atom_id res chain seq x y z
N MET A 1 -11.67 -6.32 -18.29
CA MET A 1 -12.09 -7.35 -17.31
C MET A 1 -11.29 -8.61 -17.56
N VAL A 2 -10.74 -9.21 -16.52
CA VAL A 2 -9.89 -10.40 -16.60
C VAL A 2 -10.37 -11.43 -15.57
N GLN A 3 -10.33 -12.72 -15.90
CA GLN A 3 -10.71 -13.78 -14.97
C GLN A 3 -9.53 -14.69 -14.65
N ILE A 4 -9.40 -15.08 -13.38
CA ILE A 4 -8.36 -15.99 -12.91
C ILE A 4 -8.94 -17.03 -11.95
N GLN A 5 -8.47 -18.27 -12.06
CA GLN A 5 -8.82 -19.35 -11.16
C GLN A 5 -7.89 -19.32 -9.94
N VAL A 6 -8.47 -19.27 -8.74
CA VAL A 6 -7.79 -19.51 -7.46
C VAL A 6 -8.32 -20.79 -6.82
N THR A 7 -7.74 -21.19 -5.69
CA THR A 7 -8.14 -22.41 -4.96
C THR A 7 -9.63 -22.39 -4.59
N GLU A 8 -10.14 -21.23 -4.18
CA GLU A 8 -11.49 -21.06 -3.67
C GLU A 8 -12.55 -20.81 -4.77
N GLY A 9 -12.15 -20.47 -6.00
CA GLY A 9 -13.08 -20.19 -7.09
C GLY A 9 -12.50 -19.29 -8.19
N ILE A 10 -13.38 -18.72 -9.02
CA ILE A 10 -12.97 -17.80 -10.09
C ILE A 10 -13.11 -16.35 -9.60
N LEU A 11 -12.09 -15.54 -9.80
CA LEU A 11 -12.10 -14.09 -9.58
C LEU A 11 -12.22 -13.36 -10.91
N GLN A 12 -12.94 -12.25 -10.92
CA GLN A 12 -12.98 -11.30 -12.04
C GLN A 12 -12.38 -9.96 -11.59
N GLY A 13 -11.18 -9.67 -12.07
CA GLY A 13 -10.49 -8.41 -11.87
C GLY A 13 -10.61 -7.47 -13.06
N GLU A 14 -9.82 -6.41 -13.02
CA GLU A 14 -9.78 -5.36 -14.03
C GLU A 14 -8.36 -5.05 -14.47
N GLU A 15 -8.23 -4.50 -15.67
CA GLU A 15 -6.99 -3.86 -16.12
C GLU A 15 -7.18 -2.37 -15.86
N VAL A 16 -6.25 -1.77 -15.12
CA VAL A 16 -6.27 -0.38 -14.69
C VAL A 16 -5.17 0.37 -15.42
N GLN A 17 -5.50 1.52 -15.99
CA GLN A 17 -4.50 2.45 -16.49
C GLN A 17 -3.84 3.11 -15.30
N ASN A 18 -2.52 3.11 -15.28
CA ASN A 18 -1.76 3.80 -14.27
C ASN A 18 -1.76 5.30 -14.59
N ASP A 19 -1.93 6.14 -13.56
CA ASP A 19 -1.82 7.59 -13.71
C ASP A 19 -0.40 8.01 -14.15
N TYR A 20 0.57 7.12 -13.93
CA TYR A 20 1.91 7.20 -14.47
C TYR A 20 2.17 6.18 -15.60
N GLY A 21 1.16 5.92 -16.43
CA GLY A 21 1.31 5.23 -17.69
C GLY A 21 1.61 3.73 -17.63
N GLY A 22 1.31 3.10 -18.75
CA GLY A 22 1.12 1.65 -18.80
C GLY A 22 -0.17 1.22 -18.09
N SER A 23 -0.36 -0.09 -18.01
CA SER A 23 -1.47 -0.70 -17.32
C SER A 23 -1.00 -1.82 -16.39
N PHE A 24 -1.82 -2.10 -15.39
CA PHE A 24 -1.65 -3.24 -14.52
C PHE A 24 -2.99 -3.92 -14.29
N TYR A 25 -2.96 -5.17 -13.84
CA TYR A 25 -4.15 -5.91 -13.44
C TYR A 25 -4.37 -5.80 -11.95
N SER A 26 -5.62 -5.61 -11.57
CA SER A 26 -6.09 -5.38 -10.21
C SER A 26 -7.15 -6.42 -9.83
N PHE A 27 -6.97 -7.02 -8.66
CA PHE A 27 -7.92 -7.91 -8.02
C PHE A 27 -8.08 -7.50 -6.55
N LYS A 28 -9.21 -6.89 -6.22
CA LYS A 28 -9.53 -6.30 -4.92
C LYS A 28 -10.57 -7.12 -4.16
N GLY A 29 -10.59 -7.00 -2.84
CA GLY A 29 -11.64 -7.62 -2.02
C GLY A 29 -11.62 -9.16 -2.06
N ILE A 30 -10.43 -9.77 -2.18
CA ILE A 30 -10.26 -11.23 -2.21
C ILE A 30 -10.32 -11.77 -0.78
N PRO A 31 -11.28 -12.64 -0.42
CA PRO A 31 -11.37 -13.18 0.93
C PRO A 31 -10.19 -14.13 1.19
N TYR A 32 -9.41 -13.86 2.24
CA TYR A 32 -8.36 -14.79 2.69
C TYR A 32 -8.76 -15.57 3.95
N ALA A 33 -9.92 -15.26 4.52
CA ALA A 33 -10.50 -15.95 5.68
C ALA A 33 -12.02 -15.82 5.68
N GLN A 34 -12.69 -16.63 6.50
CA GLN A 34 -14.10 -16.43 6.81
C GLN A 34 -14.33 -15.11 7.57
N PRO A 35 -15.49 -14.44 7.35
CA PRO A 35 -15.86 -13.25 8.10
C PRO A 35 -15.80 -13.51 9.62
N PRO A 36 -15.06 -12.72 10.41
CA PRO A 36 -14.89 -12.92 11.84
C PRO A 36 -16.08 -12.37 12.65
N VAL A 37 -17.29 -12.70 12.22
CA VAL A 37 -18.57 -12.24 12.80
C VAL A 37 -19.20 -13.31 13.68
N GLY A 38 -20.12 -12.89 14.57
CA GLY A 38 -20.85 -13.81 15.44
C GLY A 38 -19.92 -14.65 16.31
N ASP A 39 -20.06 -15.97 16.25
CA ASP A 39 -19.26 -16.92 17.04
C ASP A 39 -17.75 -16.92 16.67
N LEU A 40 -17.40 -16.37 15.50
CA LEU A 40 -16.00 -16.23 15.06
C LEU A 40 -15.33 -14.95 15.60
N ARG A 41 -16.10 -14.03 16.19
CA ARG A 41 -15.53 -12.81 16.78
C ARG A 41 -14.54 -13.17 17.89
N PHE A 42 -13.36 -12.54 17.88
CA PHE A 42 -12.26 -12.79 18.81
C PHE A 42 -11.66 -14.20 18.76
N LYS A 43 -11.86 -14.94 17.67
CA LYS A 43 -11.22 -16.23 17.40
C LYS A 43 -10.15 -16.08 16.32
N SER A 44 -9.25 -17.07 16.24
CA SER A 44 -8.33 -17.17 15.11
C SER A 44 -9.11 -17.28 13.79
N PRO A 45 -8.64 -16.62 12.72
CA PRO A 45 -9.31 -16.67 11.42
C PRO A 45 -9.41 -18.11 10.92
N GLN A 46 -10.55 -18.44 10.29
CA GLN A 46 -10.78 -19.72 9.66
C GLN A 46 -10.56 -19.60 8.15
N PRO A 47 -10.12 -20.66 7.45
CA PRO A 47 -9.93 -20.63 6.00
C PRO A 47 -11.19 -20.14 5.27
N PRO A 48 -11.05 -19.39 4.15
CA PRO A 48 -12.17 -18.91 3.37
C PRO A 48 -12.95 -20.10 2.78
N GLN A 49 -14.26 -19.93 2.64
CA GLN A 49 -15.08 -20.93 1.98
C GLN A 49 -14.99 -20.76 0.46
N PRO A 50 -14.94 -21.86 -0.31
CA PRO A 50 -15.00 -21.77 -1.76
C PRO A 50 -16.35 -21.18 -2.21
N TRP A 51 -16.36 -20.52 -3.36
CA TRP A 51 -17.57 -19.97 -3.95
C TRP A 51 -17.86 -20.57 -5.32
N THR A 52 -19.14 -20.59 -5.67
CA THR A 52 -19.60 -20.99 -7.01
C THR A 52 -19.69 -19.78 -7.93
N GLY A 53 -19.38 -19.96 -9.21
CA GLY A 53 -19.44 -18.89 -10.20
C GLY A 53 -18.22 -17.96 -10.15
N VAL A 54 -18.43 -16.73 -10.61
CA VAL A 54 -17.38 -15.72 -10.73
C VAL A 54 -17.58 -14.66 -9.66
N ARG A 55 -16.59 -14.47 -8.79
CA ARG A 55 -16.59 -13.42 -7.77
C ARG A 55 -16.04 -12.12 -8.36
N ASP A 56 -16.77 -11.04 -8.18
CA ASP A 56 -16.32 -9.70 -8.53
C ASP A 56 -15.16 -9.27 -7.61
N ALA A 57 -13.98 -9.08 -8.20
CA ALA A 57 -12.77 -8.62 -7.55
C ALA A 57 -12.35 -7.25 -8.09
N THR A 58 -13.31 -6.41 -8.50
CA THR A 58 -13.06 -5.01 -8.92
C THR A 58 -13.34 -4.00 -7.80
N LYS A 59 -13.80 -4.47 -6.64
CA LYS A 59 -14.19 -3.62 -5.51
C LYS A 59 -13.46 -4.02 -4.24
N PHE A 60 -13.11 -3.04 -3.43
CA PHE A 60 -12.54 -3.29 -2.12
C PHE A 60 -13.54 -3.94 -1.18
N GLY A 61 -13.01 -4.77 -0.27
CA GLY A 61 -13.75 -5.20 0.91
C GLY A 61 -13.89 -4.06 1.92
N PRO A 62 -14.75 -4.22 2.95
CA PRO A 62 -14.83 -3.28 4.04
C PRO A 62 -13.49 -3.18 4.79
N ALA A 63 -13.11 -1.97 5.21
CA ALA A 63 -12.05 -1.80 6.19
C ALA A 63 -12.50 -2.34 7.56
N SER A 64 -11.55 -2.74 8.40
CA SER A 64 -11.89 -3.13 9.78
C SER A 64 -12.50 -1.94 10.52
N TYR A 65 -13.46 -2.23 11.42
CA TYR A 65 -13.94 -1.23 12.37
C TYR A 65 -12.76 -0.60 13.10
N GLN A 66 -12.71 0.73 13.05
CA GLN A 66 -11.63 1.51 13.63
C GLN A 66 -12.12 2.91 14.03
N PRO A 67 -11.52 3.53 15.06
CA PRO A 67 -11.84 4.89 15.47
C PRO A 67 -11.31 5.93 14.48
N ASN A 68 -11.92 7.11 14.48
CA ASN A 68 -11.44 8.24 13.70
C ASN A 68 -10.37 9.05 14.45
N PHE A 69 -9.09 8.76 14.19
CA PHE A 69 -7.97 9.50 14.80
C PHE A 69 -7.51 10.73 14.00
N PHE A 70 -7.76 10.80 12.68
CA PHE A 70 -7.14 11.80 11.79
C PHE A 70 -8.15 12.78 11.16
N GLY A 71 -9.37 12.87 11.69
CA GLY A 71 -10.43 13.72 11.13
C GLY A 71 -11.25 13.01 10.04
N SER A 72 -12.43 13.53 9.74
CA SER A 72 -13.43 12.86 8.85
C SER A 72 -12.92 12.51 7.47
N ASP A 73 -11.97 13.28 6.94
CA ASP A 73 -11.60 13.23 5.53
C ASP A 73 -10.75 12.00 5.16
N HIS A 74 -10.20 11.30 6.15
CA HIS A 74 -9.37 10.10 5.97
C HIS A 74 -10.03 8.85 6.55
N GLN A 75 -11.32 8.86 6.84
CA GLN A 75 -12.00 7.66 7.32
C GLN A 75 -12.40 6.75 6.15
N PRO A 76 -12.16 5.43 6.24
CA PRO A 76 -12.72 4.49 5.28
C PRO A 76 -14.24 4.65 5.22
N GLN A 77 -14.78 4.89 4.03
CA GLN A 77 -16.22 5.11 3.86
C GLN A 77 -17.03 3.82 4.11
N ASN A 78 -16.40 2.66 3.93
CA ASN A 78 -16.99 1.35 4.14
C ASN A 78 -16.21 0.57 5.20
N MET A 79 -16.79 0.42 6.40
CA MET A 79 -16.23 -0.38 7.49
C MET A 79 -17.16 -1.53 7.86
N GLY A 80 -16.58 -2.64 8.30
CA GLY A 80 -17.32 -3.78 8.80
C GLY A 80 -16.44 -4.75 9.57
N GLU A 81 -17.06 -5.72 10.23
CA GLU A 81 -16.33 -6.85 10.81
C GLU A 81 -15.96 -7.90 9.77
N ASP A 82 -16.76 -8.02 8.71
CA ASP A 82 -16.37 -8.77 7.52
C ASP A 82 -15.33 -7.95 6.74
N CYS A 83 -14.08 -8.01 7.19
CA CYS A 83 -12.97 -7.18 6.69
C CYS A 83 -11.69 -7.97 6.37
N LEU A 84 -11.75 -9.31 6.37
CA LEU A 84 -10.57 -10.17 6.12
C LEU A 84 -10.35 -10.39 4.62
N TYR A 85 -9.98 -9.29 3.96
CA TYR A 85 -9.75 -9.21 2.52
C TYR A 85 -8.34 -8.73 2.20
N LEU A 86 -7.81 -9.19 1.06
CA LEU A 86 -6.57 -8.69 0.48
C LEU A 86 -6.80 -8.20 -0.95
N ASN A 87 -5.83 -7.44 -1.44
CA ASN A 87 -5.80 -6.90 -2.80
C ASN A 87 -4.51 -7.35 -3.48
N VAL A 88 -4.57 -7.64 -4.77
CA VAL A 88 -3.44 -8.09 -5.59
C VAL A 88 -3.36 -7.21 -6.84
N TYR A 89 -2.15 -6.74 -7.10
CA TYR A 89 -1.81 -5.94 -8.27
C TYR A 89 -0.65 -6.62 -9.00
N THR A 90 -0.76 -6.78 -10.32
CA THR A 90 0.29 -7.41 -11.13
C THR A 90 0.40 -6.74 -12.50
N PRO A 91 1.60 -6.50 -13.04
CA PRO A 91 1.75 -5.96 -14.39
C PRO A 91 1.37 -6.99 -15.47
N GLU A 92 1.37 -8.29 -15.16
CA GLU A 92 1.10 -9.35 -16.12
C GLU A 92 0.45 -10.56 -15.43
N ILE A 93 -0.58 -11.13 -16.05
CA ILE A 93 -1.30 -12.32 -15.52
C ILE A 93 -0.51 -13.60 -15.75
N ASN A 94 0.16 -13.71 -16.91
CA ASN A 94 0.88 -14.91 -17.33
C ASN A 94 2.33 -14.56 -17.73
N PRO A 95 3.16 -14.07 -16.79
CA PRO A 95 4.51 -13.68 -17.10
C PRO A 95 5.34 -14.90 -17.52
N LYS A 96 6.27 -14.71 -18.46
CA LYS A 96 7.18 -15.77 -18.95
C LYS A 96 8.03 -16.39 -17.83
N SER A 97 8.29 -15.62 -16.78
CA SER A 97 8.98 -16.04 -15.56
C SER A 97 8.23 -15.49 -14.35
N LEU A 98 8.25 -16.20 -13.23
CA LEU A 98 7.66 -15.72 -11.99
C LEU A 98 8.25 -14.35 -11.61
N LEU A 99 7.36 -13.42 -11.23
CA LEU A 99 7.74 -12.10 -10.75
C LEU A 99 7.96 -12.13 -9.23
N PRO A 100 8.85 -11.28 -8.69
CA PRO A 100 8.96 -11.07 -7.24
C PRO A 100 7.62 -10.58 -6.64
N VAL A 101 7.29 -11.05 -5.44
CA VAL A 101 6.09 -10.64 -4.70
C VAL A 101 6.48 -9.70 -3.58
N MET A 102 5.93 -8.49 -3.58
CA MET A 102 5.95 -7.59 -2.43
C MET A 102 4.66 -7.75 -1.64
N PHE A 103 4.77 -8.01 -0.35
CA PHE A 103 3.62 -8.12 0.55
C PHE A 103 3.65 -6.97 1.56
N PHE A 104 2.69 -6.06 1.45
CA PHE A 104 2.60 -4.87 2.30
C PHE A 104 1.58 -5.09 3.41
N ILE A 105 1.97 -4.73 4.63
CA ILE A 105 1.10 -4.73 5.81
C ILE A 105 1.00 -3.27 6.27
N HIS A 106 -0.21 -2.72 6.26
CA HIS A 106 -0.43 -1.33 6.62
C HIS A 106 -0.04 -1.03 8.07
N GLY A 107 0.28 0.24 8.33
CA GLY A 107 0.56 0.74 9.68
C GLY A 107 -0.71 1.00 10.50
N GLY A 108 -0.65 1.97 11.42
CA GLY A 108 -1.80 2.39 12.24
C GLY A 108 -1.85 1.80 13.64
N GLY A 109 -0.69 1.35 14.17
CA GLY A 109 -0.54 1.01 15.59
C GLY A 109 -1.46 -0.11 16.08
N PHE A 110 -1.89 -1.01 15.18
CA PHE A 110 -2.89 -2.06 15.43
C PHE A 110 -4.30 -1.56 15.81
N LEU A 111 -4.58 -0.27 15.57
CA LEU A 111 -5.87 0.37 15.89
C LEU A 111 -6.58 0.88 14.63
N THR A 112 -5.83 1.30 13.61
CA THR A 112 -6.35 1.85 12.36
C THR A 112 -5.58 1.32 11.14
N GLY A 113 -6.04 1.72 9.96
CA GLY A 113 -5.45 1.38 8.67
C GLY A 113 -6.33 0.43 7.86
N SER A 114 -6.00 0.28 6.58
CA SER A 114 -6.61 -0.70 5.67
C SER A 114 -5.63 -1.03 4.55
N GLY A 115 -5.88 -2.11 3.80
CA GLY A 115 -5.14 -2.42 2.58
C GLY A 115 -5.70 -1.77 1.32
N ASN A 116 -6.68 -0.86 1.44
CA ASN A 116 -7.30 -0.17 0.31
C ASN A 116 -6.41 0.96 -0.20
N ASP A 117 -6.67 1.42 -1.43
CA ASP A 117 -5.92 2.50 -2.08
C ASP A 117 -6.25 3.90 -1.53
N ASP A 118 -7.30 4.03 -0.71
CA ASP A 118 -7.69 5.28 -0.02
C ASP A 118 -6.54 5.96 0.75
N PHE A 119 -5.54 5.17 1.17
CA PHE A 119 -4.34 5.64 1.89
C PHE A 119 -3.02 5.40 1.14
N TYR A 120 -3.05 4.57 0.10
CA TYR A 120 -1.86 4.00 -0.53
C TYR A 120 -2.12 3.96 -2.03
N GLY A 121 -2.01 5.11 -2.70
CA GLY A 121 -2.31 5.23 -4.12
C GLY A 121 -1.08 4.95 -4.99
N PRO A 122 -0.55 5.98 -5.68
CA PRO A 122 0.44 5.87 -6.77
C PRO A 122 1.71 5.05 -6.48
N GLU A 123 2.03 4.86 -5.21
CA GLU A 123 3.20 4.16 -4.73
C GLU A 123 3.32 2.70 -5.18
N PHE A 124 2.22 2.03 -5.55
CA PHE A 124 2.29 0.68 -6.09
C PHE A 124 3.16 0.56 -7.35
N LEU A 125 3.24 1.59 -8.20
CA LEU A 125 4.14 1.56 -9.36
C LEU A 125 5.60 1.59 -8.94
N LEU A 126 5.97 2.51 -8.04
CA LEU A 126 7.35 2.65 -7.56
C LEU A 126 7.79 1.37 -6.83
N TRP A 127 6.91 0.79 -6.02
CA TRP A 127 7.15 -0.46 -5.33
C TRP A 127 7.28 -1.66 -6.29
N THR A 128 6.44 -1.76 -7.30
CA THR A 128 6.51 -2.83 -8.30
C THR A 128 7.75 -2.71 -9.18
N ASN A 129 8.13 -1.50 -9.59
CA ASN A 129 9.37 -1.23 -10.29
C ASN A 129 10.59 -1.64 -9.44
N PHE A 130 10.61 -1.24 -8.17
CA PHE A 130 11.69 -1.65 -7.27
C PHE A 130 11.77 -3.17 -7.13
N ALA A 131 10.63 -3.85 -6.95
CA ALA A 131 10.60 -5.31 -6.86
C ALA A 131 11.12 -5.98 -8.13
N LYS A 132 10.81 -5.44 -9.31
CA LYS A 132 11.17 -6.02 -10.61
C LYS A 132 12.60 -5.69 -11.05
N PHE A 133 13.09 -4.49 -10.76
CA PHE A 133 14.32 -3.94 -11.34
C PHE A 133 15.37 -3.55 -10.29
N GLY A 134 15.03 -3.57 -9.00
CA GLY A 134 15.86 -3.01 -7.93
C GLY A 134 15.94 -1.48 -7.95
N ASN A 135 15.15 -0.83 -8.81
CA ASN A 135 15.09 0.62 -8.99
C ASN A 135 13.61 1.04 -9.07
N PRO A 136 13.10 1.93 -8.19
CA PRO A 136 11.70 2.38 -8.21
C PRO A 136 11.34 3.20 -9.47
N THR A 137 12.34 3.82 -10.11
CA THR A 137 12.19 4.67 -11.31
C THR A 137 13.16 4.18 -12.40
N PRO A 138 12.95 2.96 -12.94
CA PRO A 138 13.88 2.28 -13.85
C PRO A 138 13.93 2.94 -15.24
N THR A 139 12.85 3.64 -15.61
CA THR A 139 12.70 4.42 -16.83
C THR A 139 12.15 5.79 -16.47
N ILE A 140 12.70 6.83 -17.11
CA ILE A 140 12.18 8.19 -17.05
C ILE A 140 11.39 8.42 -18.33
N ASP A 141 10.11 8.73 -18.18
CA ASP A 141 9.17 8.93 -19.29
C ASP A 141 8.15 10.02 -18.92
N GLU A 142 7.09 10.15 -19.72
CA GLU A 142 6.01 11.13 -19.51
C GLU A 142 5.28 10.98 -18.17
N ASN A 143 5.58 9.93 -17.43
CA ASN A 143 4.86 9.52 -16.24
C ASN A 143 5.71 9.46 -14.98
N ILE A 144 6.96 8.99 -15.11
CA ILE A 144 7.96 9.04 -14.04
C ILE A 144 9.02 10.05 -14.47
N GLU A 145 8.81 11.32 -14.14
CA GLU A 145 9.71 12.41 -14.54
C GLU A 145 10.95 12.55 -13.65
N VAL A 146 10.98 11.83 -12.51
CA VAL A 146 12.00 11.98 -11.46
C VAL A 146 12.75 10.68 -11.26
N GLU A 147 14.08 10.76 -11.26
CA GLU A 147 14.96 9.65 -10.88
C GLU A 147 15.08 9.54 -9.36
N TRP A 148 14.72 8.39 -8.82
CA TRP A 148 14.90 8.04 -7.41
C TRP A 148 16.36 7.73 -7.12
N LYS A 149 17.03 8.64 -6.40
CA LYS A 149 18.42 8.47 -5.99
C LYS A 149 18.53 7.72 -4.65
N PRO A 150 19.50 6.81 -4.48
CA PRO A 150 19.75 6.16 -3.20
C PRO A 150 20.09 7.16 -2.09
N PHE A 151 19.60 6.90 -0.89
CA PHE A 151 19.97 7.67 0.29
C PHE A 151 21.49 7.52 0.59
N THR A 152 22.14 8.62 0.97
CA THR A 152 23.50 8.62 1.51
C THR A 152 23.57 9.52 2.74
N LEU A 153 24.46 9.23 3.69
CA LEU A 153 24.61 10.05 4.90
C LEU A 153 25.05 11.50 4.60
N GLU A 154 25.79 11.70 3.51
CA GLU A 154 26.28 13.01 3.09
C GLU A 154 25.18 13.87 2.47
N LYS A 155 24.42 13.32 1.52
CA LYS A 155 23.41 14.08 0.77
C LYS A 155 22.02 14.03 1.40
N GLN A 156 21.74 12.97 2.16
CA GLN A 156 20.46 12.71 2.81
C GLN A 156 19.26 12.83 1.86
N GLU A 157 19.44 12.39 0.62
CA GLU A 157 18.43 12.45 -0.43
C GLU A 157 17.28 11.48 -0.15
N TYR A 158 16.04 11.95 -0.30
CA TYR A 158 14.83 11.12 -0.19
C TYR A 158 13.84 11.48 -1.31
N MET A 159 12.97 10.52 -1.63
CA MET A 159 11.84 10.76 -2.53
C MET A 159 10.63 11.20 -1.71
N ASP A 160 10.13 12.40 -1.99
CA ASP A 160 8.81 12.85 -1.55
C ASP A 160 7.76 12.28 -2.52
N ILE A 161 6.87 11.45 -1.97
CA ILE A 161 5.80 10.76 -2.70
C ILE A 161 4.48 11.45 -2.33
N GLY A 162 4.30 12.65 -2.88
CA GLY A 162 3.08 13.44 -2.76
C GLY A 162 2.25 13.45 -4.05
N ALA A 163 1.48 14.52 -4.26
CA ALA A 163 0.75 14.74 -5.52
C ALA A 163 1.66 14.79 -6.75
N ALA A 164 2.94 15.13 -6.57
CA ALA A 164 3.98 15.01 -7.57
C ALA A 164 5.21 14.36 -6.92
N LEU A 165 5.89 13.49 -7.67
CA LEU A 165 7.15 12.89 -7.22
C LEU A 165 8.25 13.97 -7.22
N LYS A 166 9.03 14.04 -6.15
CA LYS A 166 10.13 15.00 -6.04
C LYS A 166 11.28 14.43 -5.23
N MET A 167 12.51 14.56 -5.75
CA MET A 167 13.69 14.36 -4.92
C MET A 167 13.92 15.58 -4.03
N ASP A 168 14.09 15.33 -2.75
CA ASP A 168 14.48 16.34 -1.77
C ASP A 168 15.64 15.82 -0.90
N SER A 169 16.12 16.65 0.03
CA SER A 169 17.27 16.32 0.88
C SER A 169 17.06 16.79 2.31
N ALA A 170 17.59 16.03 3.27
CA ALA A 170 17.49 16.32 4.70
C ALA A 170 16.03 16.56 5.13
N PRO A 171 15.24 15.48 5.25
CA PRO A 171 13.83 15.58 5.60
C PRO A 171 13.67 16.38 6.89
N GLU A 172 12.78 17.38 6.84
CA GLU A 172 12.44 18.22 7.99
C GLU A 172 13.65 18.92 8.66
N ARG A 173 14.70 19.29 7.89
CA ARG A 173 15.93 19.90 8.43
C ARG A 173 15.67 21.03 9.41
N GLU A 174 14.82 21.99 9.07
CA GLU A 174 14.53 23.15 9.93
C GLU A 174 13.90 22.73 11.27
N GLU A 175 13.03 21.73 11.26
CA GLU A 175 12.41 21.20 12.48
C GLU A 175 13.43 20.41 13.31
N LEU A 176 14.28 19.60 12.68
CA LEU A 176 15.37 18.91 13.37
C LEU A 176 16.35 19.91 14.01
N GLU A 177 16.74 20.96 13.30
CA GLU A 177 17.60 22.02 13.81
C GLU A 177 16.94 22.77 14.97
N LEU A 178 15.63 23.05 14.88
CA LEU A 178 14.86 23.64 15.96
C LEU A 178 14.89 22.74 17.20
N TRP A 179 14.54 21.46 17.07
CA TRP A 179 14.55 20.52 18.19
C TRP A 179 15.94 20.38 18.79
N GLU A 180 16.97 20.22 17.96
CA GLU A 180 18.36 20.20 18.42
C GLU A 180 18.72 21.45 19.22
N SER A 181 18.32 22.64 18.76
CA SER A 181 18.59 23.90 19.47
C SER A 181 17.94 23.92 20.86
N ILE A 182 16.70 23.42 20.96
CA ILE A 182 15.96 23.30 22.22
C ILE A 182 16.67 22.29 23.14
N PHE A 183 17.07 21.13 22.64
CA PHE A 183 17.79 20.14 23.42
C PHE A 183 19.15 20.67 23.91
N LYS A 184 19.91 21.36 23.06
CA LYS A 184 21.18 21.98 23.43
C LYS A 184 21.00 23.05 24.51
N GLN A 185 19.94 23.85 24.43
CA GLN A 185 19.68 24.93 25.39
C GLN A 185 19.18 24.42 26.74
N TYR A 186 18.24 23.48 26.75
CA TYR A 186 17.50 23.11 27.97
C TYR A 186 17.84 21.70 28.51
N LEU A 187 18.42 20.84 27.68
CA LEU A 187 18.65 19.42 27.98
C LEU A 187 20.06 18.93 27.52
N PRO A 188 21.15 19.65 27.81
CA PRO A 188 22.48 19.40 27.21
C PRO A 188 23.10 18.05 27.56
N LYS A 189 22.62 17.37 28.60
CA LYS A 189 23.07 16.01 28.95
C LYS A 189 22.60 14.93 27.97
N TYR A 190 21.66 15.25 27.08
CA TYR A 190 21.10 14.33 26.08
C TYR A 190 21.55 14.65 24.65
N THR A 191 22.40 15.65 24.46
CA THR A 191 22.98 16.00 23.16
C THR A 191 24.39 15.41 23.06
N VAL A 192 24.70 14.75 21.94
CA VAL A 192 26.04 14.19 21.63
C VAL A 192 26.95 15.27 21.09
#